data_AF-A0A507C2P7-F1
#
_entry.id   AF-A0A507C2P7-F1
#
_cell.length_a   1.000
_cell.length_b   1.000
_cell.length_c   1.000
_cell.angle_alpha   90.00
_cell.angle_beta   90.00
_cell.angle_gamma   90.00
#
_symmetry.space_group_name_H-M   'P 1'
#
loop_
_entity.id
_entity.type
_entity.pdbx_description
1 polymer ?
#
loop_
_entity_poly.entity_id
_entity_poly.type
_entity_poly.pdbx_seq_one_letter_code
_entity_poly.pdbx_strand_id
1 'polypeptide(L)'
;MNHLEQAILKEAALVKTLASLLPHNSQTDIHQLQFRIADLDAALSQIELQIQTARSLVAAERESLAQNSKVVEAAIDEQQMMLEHAMANLPKHLPKVTKKGTKVNENIGGGGGGNGRANSPIEERQKRVALKNSARMNLAGSDGISKDKENVDGAKKAVKKKTMQESIPAESGTTSVAYLTMNEYDMVPKYMVGRLTRDKINDLITEFNKIVESKTSILRLQPTKMNKHDRDRYYENQQLSNSEVKGKTFITEKDIKEYAQGSHFKLDPSGRAVIGILRHLNRVKEVRGGGVVRFLLL
;
A
#
# COMPACT_ATOMS: atom_id res chain seq x y z
N MET A 1 -9.54 65.99 -47.54
CA MET A 1 -10.16 64.73 -47.10
C MET A 1 -10.52 64.89 -45.63
N ASN A 2 -11.77 64.60 -45.32
CA ASN A 2 -12.54 65.27 -44.28
C ASN A 2 -12.17 64.75 -42.88
N HIS A 3 -12.09 65.64 -41.89
CA HIS A 3 -11.92 65.24 -40.47
C HIS A 3 -12.95 64.17 -40.04
N LEU A 4 -14.13 64.18 -40.67
CA LEU A 4 -15.18 63.17 -40.49
C LEU A 4 -14.74 61.77 -40.98
N GLU A 5 -14.05 61.66 -42.11
CA GLU A 5 -13.55 60.37 -42.63
C GLU A 5 -12.48 59.78 -41.71
N GLN A 6 -11.61 60.63 -41.15
CA GLN A 6 -10.61 60.19 -40.17
C GLN A 6 -11.25 59.74 -38.85
N ALA A 7 -12.30 60.42 -38.39
CA ALA A 7 -13.05 60.01 -37.21
C ALA A 7 -13.76 58.66 -37.42
N ILE A 8 -14.42 58.49 -38.56
CA ILE A 8 -15.09 57.22 -38.93
C ILE A 8 -14.08 56.07 -39.01
N LEU A 9 -12.90 56.30 -39.62
CA LEU A 9 -11.85 55.28 -39.69
C LEU A 9 -11.31 54.89 -38.31
N LYS A 10 -11.14 55.87 -37.41
CA LYS A 10 -10.68 55.63 -36.04
C LYS A 10 -11.71 54.82 -35.24
N GLU A 11 -12.98 55.15 -35.39
CA GLU A 11 -14.07 54.47 -34.68
C GLU A 11 -14.30 53.06 -35.24
N ALA A 12 -14.23 52.88 -36.56
CA ALA A 12 -14.26 51.56 -37.20
C ALA A 12 -13.08 50.68 -36.76
N ALA A 13 -11.89 51.25 -36.59
CA ALA A 13 -10.74 50.53 -36.05
C ALA A 13 -10.97 50.08 -34.61
N LEU A 14 -11.57 50.92 -33.76
CA LEU A 14 -11.92 50.54 -32.38
C LEU A 14 -12.94 49.40 -32.35
N VAL A 15 -13.99 49.46 -33.17
CA VAL A 15 -15.00 48.40 -33.28
C VAL A 15 -14.35 47.08 -33.74
N LYS A 16 -13.42 47.13 -34.69
CA LYS A 16 -12.68 45.95 -35.15
C LYS A 16 -11.76 45.38 -34.07
N THR A 17 -11.15 46.24 -33.27
CA THR A 17 -10.30 45.84 -32.14
C THR A 17 -11.15 45.20 -31.04
N LEU A 18 -12.29 45.79 -30.69
CA LEU A 18 -13.25 45.22 -29.73
C LEU A 18 -13.82 43.88 -30.22
N ALA A 19 -14.13 43.76 -31.52
CA ALA A 19 -14.58 42.51 -32.13
C ALA A 19 -13.51 41.40 -32.10
N SER A 20 -12.22 41.76 -32.06
CA SER A 20 -11.11 40.81 -31.89
C SER A 20 -10.83 40.42 -30.43
N LEU A 21 -11.22 41.29 -29.48
CA LEU A 21 -11.11 41.03 -28.04
C LEU A 21 -12.28 40.20 -27.50
N LEU A 22 -13.42 40.22 -28.19
CA LEU A 22 -14.45 39.23 -27.97
C LEU A 22 -13.92 37.88 -28.48
N PRO A 23 -13.90 36.83 -27.64
CA PRO A 23 -13.56 35.50 -28.13
C PRO A 23 -14.47 35.21 -29.31
N HIS A 24 -13.89 34.82 -30.45
CA HIS A 24 -14.63 34.41 -31.63
C HIS A 24 -15.56 33.25 -31.24
N ASN A 25 -16.77 33.60 -30.82
CA ASN A 25 -17.78 32.66 -30.41
C ASN A 25 -18.47 32.11 -31.68
N SER A 26 -17.66 31.62 -32.62
CA SER A 26 -18.15 31.05 -33.86
C SER A 26 -18.57 29.59 -33.71
N GLN A 27 -18.45 28.97 -32.52
CA GLN A 27 -19.14 27.70 -32.20
C GLN A 27 -18.95 27.22 -30.76
N THR A 28 -19.26 28.04 -29.74
CA THR A 28 -19.72 27.43 -28.48
C THR A 28 -21.24 27.46 -28.51
N ASP A 29 -21.79 26.39 -29.07
CA ASP A 29 -23.22 26.13 -29.04
C ASP A 29 -23.68 26.23 -27.57
N ILE A 30 -24.70 27.04 -27.31
CA ILE A 30 -25.26 27.25 -25.97
C ILE A 30 -25.59 25.90 -25.33
N HIS A 31 -26.01 24.91 -26.14
CA HIS A 31 -26.26 23.54 -25.70
C HIS A 31 -25.00 22.81 -25.23
N GLN A 32 -23.83 23.05 -25.85
CA GLN A 32 -22.56 22.47 -25.39
C GLN A 32 -22.11 23.05 -24.05
N LEU A 33 -22.32 24.35 -23.84
CA LEU A 33 -22.04 24.98 -22.54
C LEU A 33 -23.00 24.47 -21.46
N GLN A 34 -24.28 24.32 -21.77
CA GLN A 34 -25.26 23.70 -20.86
C GLN A 34 -24.89 22.27 -20.50
N PHE A 35 -24.45 21.47 -21.47
CA PHE A 35 -23.99 20.10 -21.22
C PHE A 35 -22.76 20.06 -20.32
N ARG A 36 -21.76 20.91 -20.59
CA ARG A 36 -20.56 21.01 -19.73
C ARG A 36 -20.87 21.47 -18.32
N ILE A 37 -21.83 22.39 -18.15
CA ILE A 37 -22.28 22.82 -16.82
C ILE A 37 -22.96 21.66 -16.09
N ALA A 38 -23.82 20.90 -16.77
CA ALA A 38 -24.47 19.71 -16.19
C ALA A 38 -23.44 18.62 -15.79
N ASP A 39 -22.43 18.38 -16.63
CA ASP A 39 -21.34 17.44 -16.30
C ASP A 39 -20.55 17.89 -15.07
N LEU A 40 -20.25 19.20 -14.95
CA LEU A 40 -19.57 19.76 -13.79
C LEU A 40 -20.44 19.66 -12.52
N ASP A 41 -21.75 19.89 -12.64
CA ASP A 41 -22.69 19.77 -11.53
C ASP A 41 -22.81 18.32 -11.03
N ALA A 42 -22.82 17.36 -11.96
CA ALA A 42 -22.79 15.93 -11.64
C ALA A 42 -21.47 15.54 -10.95
N ALA A 43 -20.33 16.02 -11.45
CA ALA A 43 -19.02 15.78 -10.85
C ALA A 43 -18.90 16.40 -9.45
N LEU A 44 -19.41 17.62 -9.26
CA LEU A 44 -19.47 18.27 -7.95
C LEU A 44 -20.34 17.48 -6.98
N SER A 45 -21.54 17.08 -7.40
CA SER A 45 -22.45 16.24 -6.61
C SER A 45 -21.79 14.92 -6.18
N GLN A 46 -21.02 14.30 -7.09
CA GLN A 46 -20.28 13.09 -6.77
C GLN A 46 -19.16 13.33 -5.74
N ILE A 47 -18.41 14.42 -5.86
CA ILE A 47 -17.37 14.79 -4.90
C ILE A 47 -17.99 15.10 -3.54
N GLU A 48 -19.10 15.83 -3.49
CA GLU A 48 -19.82 16.11 -2.25
C GLU A 48 -20.26 14.84 -1.55
N LEU A 49 -20.80 13.87 -2.30
CA LEU A 49 -21.16 12.56 -1.77
C LEU A 49 -19.93 11.82 -1.22
N GLN A 50 -18.82 11.81 -1.96
CA GLN A 50 -17.57 11.19 -1.50
C GLN A 50 -17.05 11.83 -0.21
N ILE A 51 -17.12 13.16 -0.09
CA ILE A 51 -16.75 13.89 1.12
C ILE A 51 -17.67 13.53 2.30
N GLN A 52 -18.98 13.41 2.06
CA GLN A 52 -19.92 12.99 3.10
C GLN A 52 -19.64 11.58 3.59
N THR A 53 -19.37 10.63 2.68
CA THR A 53 -18.97 9.26 3.03
C THR A 53 -17.65 9.23 3.80
N ALA A 54 -16.64 9.99 3.37
CA ALA A 54 -15.37 10.06 4.08
C ALA A 54 -15.54 10.63 5.50
N ARG A 55 -16.37 11.67 5.67
CA ARG A 55 -16.67 12.26 6.98
C ARG A 55 -17.38 11.27 7.90
N SER A 56 -18.34 10.49 7.41
CA SER A 56 -19.04 9.50 8.24
C SER A 56 -18.11 8.36 8.66
N LEU A 57 -17.23 7.89 7.77
CA LEU A 57 -16.23 6.87 8.10
C LEU A 57 -15.25 7.36 9.17
N VAL A 58 -14.71 8.57 9.02
CA VAL A 58 -13.80 9.16 10.02
C VAL A 58 -14.51 9.33 11.37
N ALA A 59 -15.79 9.71 11.39
CA ALA A 59 -16.55 9.80 12.63
C ALA A 59 -16.71 8.43 13.31
N ALA A 60 -17.06 7.38 12.56
CA ALA A 60 -17.20 6.02 13.06
C ALA A 60 -15.87 5.46 13.58
N GLU A 61 -14.76 5.68 12.87
CA GLU A 61 -13.43 5.28 13.31
C GLU A 61 -13.02 6.01 14.60
N ARG A 62 -13.26 7.31 14.71
CA ARG A 62 -13.00 8.08 15.94
C ARG A 62 -13.77 7.54 17.13
N GLU A 63 -15.04 7.18 16.94
CA GLU A 63 -15.85 6.59 18.01
C GLU A 63 -15.31 5.21 18.41
N SER A 64 -14.96 4.36 17.44
CA SER A 64 -14.36 3.05 17.72
C SER A 64 -13.03 3.17 18.45
N LEU A 65 -12.15 4.10 18.05
CA LEU A 65 -10.89 4.35 18.73
C LEU A 65 -11.09 4.83 20.17
N ALA A 66 -12.07 5.73 20.39
CA ALA A 66 -12.40 6.18 21.74
C ALA A 66 -12.92 5.05 22.62
N GLN A 67 -13.75 4.15 22.08
CA GLN A 67 -14.23 2.97 22.79
C GLN A 67 -13.07 2.01 23.11
N ASN A 68 -12.22 1.70 22.13
CA ASN A 68 -11.08 0.81 22.31
C ASN A 68 -10.09 1.38 23.34
N SER A 69 -9.83 2.70 23.33
CA SER A 69 -8.99 3.36 24.32
C SER A 69 -9.50 3.15 25.74
N LYS A 70 -10.81 3.31 25.96
CA LYS A 70 -11.43 3.08 27.29
C LYS A 70 -11.30 1.62 27.75
N VAL A 71 -11.46 0.67 26.83
CA VAL A 71 -11.32 -0.76 27.13
C VAL A 71 -9.87 -1.08 27.53
N VAL A 72 -8.89 -0.53 26.82
CA VAL A 72 -7.47 -0.72 27.14
C VAL A 72 -7.13 -0.10 28.50
N GLU A 73 -7.62 1.10 28.78
CA GLU A 73 -7.41 1.79 30.06
C GLU A 73 -8.00 0.98 31.22
N ALA A 74 -9.24 0.53 31.11
CA ALA A 74 -9.88 -0.32 32.12
C ALA A 74 -9.11 -1.64 32.36
N ALA A 75 -8.57 -2.25 31.30
CA ALA A 75 -7.77 -3.47 31.44
C ALA A 75 -6.42 -3.22 32.13
N ILE A 76 -5.80 -2.06 31.89
CA ILE A 76 -4.57 -1.66 32.59
C ILE A 76 -4.86 -1.46 34.08
N ASP A 77 -5.95 -0.76 34.42
CA ASP A 77 -6.34 -0.52 35.80
C ASP A 77 -6.62 -1.83 36.55
N GLU A 78 -7.31 -2.79 35.91
CA GLU A 78 -7.55 -4.12 36.47
C GLU A 78 -6.23 -4.85 36.76
N GLN A 79 -5.27 -4.79 35.83
CA GLN A 79 -3.95 -5.39 36.03
C GLN A 79 -3.15 -4.72 37.15
N GLN A 80 -3.23 -3.40 37.29
CA GLN A 80 -2.59 -2.68 38.39
C GLN A 80 -3.18 -3.09 39.73
N MET A 81 -4.51 -3.18 39.85
CA MET A 81 -5.17 -3.65 41.08
C MET A 81 -4.77 -5.09 41.44
N MET A 82 -4.73 -6.00 40.46
CA MET A 82 -4.27 -7.37 40.68
C MET A 82 -2.82 -7.42 41.14
N LEU A 83 -1.96 -6.58 40.55
CA LEU A 83 -0.55 -6.50 40.93
C LEU A 83 -0.38 -5.98 42.35
N GLU A 84 -1.09 -4.91 42.72
CA GLU A 84 -1.09 -4.37 44.08
C GLU A 84 -1.56 -5.41 45.10
N HIS A 85 -2.66 -6.10 44.80
CA HIS A 85 -3.17 -7.18 45.64
C HIS A 85 -2.14 -8.33 45.76
N ALA A 86 -1.51 -8.74 44.67
CA ALA A 86 -0.48 -9.77 44.70
C ALA A 86 0.74 -9.32 45.50
N MET A 87 1.17 -8.07 45.36
CA MET A 87 2.28 -7.48 46.12
C MET A 87 2.00 -7.42 47.61
N ALA A 88 0.78 -7.05 48.01
CA ALA A 88 0.35 -7.05 49.40
C ALA A 88 0.32 -8.46 50.03
N ASN A 89 0.09 -9.49 49.21
CA ASN A 89 -0.04 -10.88 49.63
C ASN A 89 1.20 -11.74 49.29
N LEU A 90 2.38 -11.12 49.14
CA LEU A 90 3.60 -11.86 48.84
C LEU A 90 3.95 -12.82 50.01
N PRO A 91 4.19 -14.11 49.74
CA PRO A 91 4.64 -15.05 50.76
C PRO A 91 6.02 -14.63 51.31
N LYS A 92 6.20 -14.72 52.64
CA LYS A 92 7.47 -14.35 53.33
C LYS A 92 8.70 -15.14 52.85
N HIS A 93 8.50 -16.23 52.11
CA HIS A 93 9.55 -17.08 51.57
C HIS A 93 9.29 -17.38 50.10
N LEU A 94 9.81 -16.53 49.20
CA LEU A 94 9.93 -16.90 47.79
C LEU A 94 11.10 -17.89 47.66
N PRO A 95 10.93 -19.02 46.93
CA PRO A 95 12.04 -19.88 46.57
C PRO A 95 13.07 -19.05 45.82
N LYS A 96 14.25 -18.87 46.42
CA LYS A 96 15.38 -18.27 45.70
C LYS A 96 15.71 -19.23 44.57
N VAL A 97 15.36 -18.86 43.33
CA VAL A 97 16.00 -19.46 42.16
C VAL A 97 17.47 -19.11 42.31
N THR A 98 18.25 -20.08 42.79
CA THR A 98 19.70 -19.96 42.83
C THR A 98 20.13 -19.82 41.38
N LYS A 99 20.52 -18.60 41.00
CA LYS A 99 21.39 -18.44 39.83
C LYS A 99 22.63 -19.29 40.16
N LYS A 100 22.71 -20.50 39.60
CA LYS A 100 23.93 -21.32 39.68
C LYS A 100 25.05 -20.42 39.20
N GLY A 101 25.93 -20.06 40.14
CA GLY A 101 27.04 -19.16 39.88
C GLY A 101 27.94 -19.76 38.81
N THR A 102 27.98 -19.12 37.65
CA THR A 102 29.20 -19.11 36.86
C THR A 102 30.27 -18.49 37.76
N LYS A 103 31.29 -19.27 38.15
CA LYS A 103 32.45 -18.74 38.86
C LYS A 103 33.10 -17.67 37.97
N VAL A 104 32.95 -16.41 38.35
CA VAL A 104 33.78 -15.31 37.84
C VAL A 104 34.79 -15.01 38.93
N ASN A 105 36.06 -15.17 38.56
CA ASN A 105 37.23 -14.90 39.37
C ASN A 105 37.31 -13.37 39.62
N GLU A 106 37.24 -12.94 40.87
CA GLU A 106 37.54 -11.56 41.26
C GLU A 106 39.06 -11.42 41.42
N ASN A 107 39.71 -10.90 40.37
CA ASN A 107 40.92 -10.10 40.56
C ASN A 107 40.57 -8.67 40.14
N ILE A 108 40.73 -7.75 41.09
CA ILE A 108 40.34 -6.34 40.96
C ILE A 108 41.34 -5.63 40.05
N GLY A 109 40.84 -4.96 39.00
CA GLY A 109 41.62 -4.02 38.21
C GLY A 109 40.98 -3.53 36.92
N GLY A 110 40.01 -2.61 37.01
CA GLY A 110 39.84 -1.51 36.04
C GLY A 110 39.05 -1.76 34.74
N GLY A 111 37.85 -1.19 34.66
CA GLY A 111 37.41 -0.36 33.53
C GLY A 111 36.85 -1.02 32.25
N GLY A 112 35.52 -1.05 32.14
CA GLY A 112 34.78 -0.53 30.98
C GLY A 112 34.65 -1.36 29.69
N GLY A 113 33.40 -1.71 29.33
CA GLY A 113 32.92 -1.52 27.95
C GLY A 113 32.88 -2.73 26.99
N GLY A 114 31.88 -3.61 27.19
CA GLY A 114 30.98 -4.15 26.17
C GLY A 114 31.54 -4.81 24.88
N ASN A 115 31.37 -6.13 24.77
CA ASN A 115 31.21 -6.80 23.47
C ASN A 115 30.40 -8.11 23.56
N GLY A 116 29.51 -8.35 22.57
CA GLY A 116 29.33 -9.67 21.94
C GLY A 116 28.39 -10.75 22.51
N ARG A 117 27.17 -10.81 21.93
CA ARG A 117 26.52 -11.98 21.27
C ARG A 117 26.32 -13.34 21.99
N ALA A 118 25.03 -13.74 22.06
CA ALA A 118 24.41 -14.94 21.45
C ALA A 118 23.59 -15.88 22.37
N ASN A 119 22.30 -15.97 22.01
CA ASN A 119 21.33 -17.07 22.07
C ASN A 119 20.87 -17.67 23.42
N SER A 120 19.63 -17.31 23.78
CA SER A 120 18.77 -17.95 24.79
C SER A 120 17.88 -19.07 24.20
N PRO A 121 17.49 -20.10 24.98
CA PRO A 121 16.72 -21.26 24.51
C PRO A 121 15.21 -20.97 24.43
N ILE A 122 14.66 -20.85 23.22
CA ILE A 122 13.20 -20.68 22.96
C ILE A 122 12.58 -21.91 22.27
N GLU A 123 13.38 -22.85 21.78
CA GLU A 123 12.89 -23.97 20.94
C GLU A 123 12.20 -25.13 21.68
N GLU A 124 12.21 -25.17 23.02
CA GLU A 124 11.65 -26.34 23.74
C GLU A 124 10.18 -26.19 24.15
N ARG A 125 9.59 -25.00 23.97
CA ARG A 125 8.18 -24.74 24.32
C ARG A 125 7.18 -25.05 23.20
N GLN A 126 7.64 -25.18 21.95
CA GLN A 126 6.77 -25.41 20.79
C GLN A 126 6.50 -26.89 20.47
N LYS A 127 7.22 -27.84 21.09
CA LYS A 127 7.00 -29.29 20.87
C LYS A 127 5.95 -29.95 21.77
N ARG A 128 5.40 -29.26 22.78
CA ARG A 128 4.41 -29.84 23.72
C ARG A 128 2.95 -29.71 23.30
N VAL A 129 2.63 -28.93 22.26
CA VAL A 129 1.24 -28.74 21.77
C VAL A 129 0.91 -29.71 20.62
N ALA A 130 1.92 -30.34 19.99
CA ALA A 130 1.72 -31.26 18.87
C ALA A 130 1.43 -32.73 19.24
N LEU A 131 1.42 -33.10 20.54
CA LEU A 131 1.27 -34.50 20.97
C LEU A 131 -0.10 -34.86 21.57
N LYS A 132 -1.09 -33.95 21.55
CA LYS A 132 -2.44 -34.20 22.09
C LYS A 132 -3.56 -34.37 21.06
N ASN A 133 -3.29 -34.14 19.77
CA ASN A 133 -4.28 -34.25 18.70
C ASN A 133 -4.19 -35.54 17.87
N SER A 134 -3.33 -36.50 18.21
CA SER A 134 -3.15 -37.76 17.47
C SER A 134 -3.75 -39.00 18.15
N ALA A 135 -4.56 -38.85 19.20
CA ALA A 135 -5.12 -39.97 19.98
C ALA A 135 -6.65 -40.10 19.89
N ARG A 136 -7.26 -39.65 18.80
CA ARG A 136 -8.67 -39.91 18.47
C ARG A 136 -8.81 -40.09 16.97
N MET A 137 -8.68 -41.33 16.52
CA MET A 137 -9.27 -41.94 15.33
C MET A 137 -8.58 -43.29 15.13
N ASN A 138 -9.26 -44.37 15.46
CA ASN A 138 -9.20 -45.71 14.84
C ASN A 138 -9.66 -46.76 15.86
N LEU A 139 -10.93 -47.15 15.82
CA LEU A 139 -11.36 -48.50 16.17
C LEU A 139 -12.72 -48.81 15.51
N ALA A 140 -12.79 -50.01 14.92
CA ALA A 140 -13.89 -50.71 14.24
C ALA A 140 -14.28 -50.19 12.83
N GLY A 141 -14.13 -50.93 11.72
CA GLY A 141 -14.21 -52.38 11.51
C GLY A 141 -15.60 -52.74 10.97
N SER A 142 -15.80 -52.65 9.65
CA SER A 142 -16.13 -53.77 8.73
C SER A 142 -17.45 -54.51 8.99
N ASP A 143 -18.40 -54.42 8.06
CA ASP A 143 -18.99 -55.57 7.35
C ASP A 143 -20.01 -55.08 6.30
N GLY A 144 -20.08 -55.80 5.17
CA GLY A 144 -20.74 -55.36 3.94
C GLY A 144 -22.17 -55.88 3.69
N ILE A 145 -22.54 -55.77 2.41
CA ILE A 145 -23.68 -56.38 1.67
C ILE A 145 -24.86 -55.43 1.34
N SER A 146 -24.83 -54.98 0.09
CA SER A 146 -25.87 -54.97 -0.98
C SER A 146 -27.36 -54.79 -0.67
N LYS A 147 -28.00 -53.81 -1.34
CA LYS A 147 -28.97 -54.00 -2.44
C LYS A 147 -29.65 -52.69 -2.88
N ASP A 148 -29.55 -52.43 -4.19
CA ASP A 148 -30.62 -52.13 -5.17
C ASP A 148 -31.73 -51.10 -4.88
N LYS A 149 -31.78 -50.07 -5.75
CA LYS A 149 -32.87 -49.69 -6.69
C LYS A 149 -33.19 -48.18 -6.82
N GLU A 150 -33.07 -47.74 -8.07
CA GLU A 150 -33.99 -46.88 -8.86
C GLU A 150 -34.33 -45.48 -8.32
N ASN A 151 -33.79 -44.41 -8.93
CA ASN A 151 -34.30 -43.67 -10.10
C ASN A 151 -35.45 -42.70 -9.76
N VAL A 152 -35.29 -41.42 -10.13
CA VAL A 152 -36.24 -40.62 -10.93
C VAL A 152 -35.71 -39.18 -11.10
N ASP A 153 -35.92 -38.71 -12.32
CA ASP A 153 -35.56 -37.47 -12.98
C ASP A 153 -35.86 -36.14 -12.28
N GLY A 154 -35.07 -35.14 -12.69
CA GLY A 154 -35.62 -33.90 -13.24
C GLY A 154 -35.92 -32.75 -12.27
N ALA A 155 -35.10 -31.70 -12.30
CA ALA A 155 -35.52 -30.37 -12.76
C ALA A 155 -34.52 -29.26 -12.39
N LYS A 156 -34.16 -28.53 -13.45
CA LYS A 156 -33.55 -27.20 -13.55
C LYS A 156 -34.03 -26.22 -12.46
N LYS A 157 -33.12 -25.40 -11.90
CA LYS A 157 -33.25 -23.92 -11.87
C LYS A 157 -32.05 -23.19 -11.26
N ALA A 158 -31.59 -22.20 -12.04
CA ALA A 158 -31.15 -20.86 -11.64
C ALA A 158 -29.98 -20.72 -10.64
N VAL A 159 -28.81 -20.48 -11.20
CA VAL A 159 -27.65 -19.85 -10.55
C VAL A 159 -28.05 -18.46 -10.04
N LYS A 160 -28.37 -18.37 -8.74
CA LYS A 160 -28.45 -17.10 -8.01
C LYS A 160 -27.03 -16.59 -7.78
N LYS A 161 -26.75 -15.42 -8.36
CA LYS A 161 -25.67 -14.50 -8.00
C LYS A 161 -25.65 -14.37 -6.47
N LYS A 162 -24.61 -14.89 -5.83
CA LYS A 162 -24.37 -14.72 -4.40
C LYS A 162 -23.35 -13.60 -4.21
N THR A 163 -23.88 -12.49 -3.71
CA THR A 163 -23.22 -11.43 -2.95
C THR A 163 -22.30 -11.99 -1.86
N MET A 164 -21.40 -11.14 -1.36
CA MET A 164 -20.38 -11.32 -0.29
C MET A 164 -19.01 -11.72 -0.87
N GLN A 165 -17.91 -11.01 -0.61
CA GLN A 165 -17.49 -10.44 0.65
C GLN A 165 -16.58 -9.22 0.42
N GLU A 166 -17.00 -8.13 1.06
CA GLU A 166 -16.17 -7.03 1.50
C GLU A 166 -15.06 -7.60 2.40
N SER A 167 -13.81 -7.52 1.94
CA SER A 167 -12.64 -7.89 2.73
C SER A 167 -11.80 -6.63 3.00
N ILE A 168 -11.92 -6.16 4.24
CA ILE A 168 -10.90 -5.56 5.11
C ILE A 168 -10.01 -4.48 4.45
N PRO A 169 -10.06 -3.21 4.91
CA PRO A 169 -9.20 -2.14 4.38
C PRO A 169 -7.75 -2.40 4.84
N ALA A 170 -6.97 -3.07 4.00
CA ALA A 170 -5.53 -3.10 4.10
C ALA A 170 -5.02 -1.70 3.78
N GLU A 171 -4.29 -1.10 4.72
CA GLU A 171 -3.73 0.24 4.63
C GLU A 171 -3.20 0.54 3.21
N SER A 172 -3.79 1.57 2.62
CA SER A 172 -3.58 1.99 1.23
C SER A 172 -2.16 2.48 1.01
N GLY A 173 -1.21 1.56 0.84
CA GLY A 173 0.04 1.85 0.16
C GLY A 173 -0.27 2.27 -1.27
N THR A 174 0.26 3.42 -1.71
CA THR A 174 0.15 3.89 -3.09
C THR A 174 0.60 2.77 -4.03
N THR A 175 -0.28 2.39 -4.96
CA THR A 175 0.00 1.29 -5.91
C THR A 175 0.50 1.79 -7.26
N SER A 176 0.61 3.11 -7.42
CA SER A 176 0.99 3.76 -8.66
C SER A 176 1.58 5.14 -8.36
N VAL A 177 2.55 5.56 -9.17
CA VAL A 177 3.19 6.86 -9.13
C VAL A 177 2.42 7.82 -10.02
N ALA A 178 2.05 9.00 -9.48
CA ALA A 178 1.36 10.02 -10.25
C ALA A 178 2.20 10.52 -11.44
N TYR A 179 1.54 11.06 -12.47
CA TYR A 179 2.21 11.73 -13.58
C TYR A 179 2.79 13.09 -13.19
N LEU A 180 3.75 13.57 -13.96
CA LEU A 180 4.38 14.86 -13.78
C LEU A 180 3.58 15.96 -14.49
N THR A 181 3.19 16.98 -13.74
CA THR A 181 2.53 18.18 -14.28
C THR A 181 3.54 19.15 -14.89
N MET A 182 3.08 20.15 -15.67
CA MET A 182 3.97 21.18 -16.24
C MET A 182 4.70 21.96 -15.14
N ASN A 183 3.96 22.39 -14.12
CA ASN A 183 4.51 23.17 -13.01
C ASN A 183 5.58 22.38 -12.25
N GLU A 184 5.32 21.10 -11.95
CA GLU A 184 6.31 20.25 -11.28
C GLU A 184 7.55 20.05 -12.14
N TYR A 185 7.40 19.83 -13.46
CA TYR A 185 8.53 19.69 -14.37
C TYR A 185 9.43 20.93 -14.39
N ASP A 186 8.85 22.13 -14.38
CA ASP A 186 9.60 23.39 -14.36
C ASP A 186 10.32 23.64 -13.02
N MET A 187 9.79 23.07 -11.91
CA MET A 187 10.45 23.11 -10.60
C MET A 187 11.64 22.16 -10.50
N VAL A 188 11.70 21.09 -11.30
CA VAL A 188 12.81 20.13 -11.26
C VAL A 188 14.07 20.79 -11.83
N PRO A 189 15.20 20.77 -11.11
CA PRO A 189 16.44 21.33 -11.61
C PRO A 189 16.89 20.70 -12.94
N LYS A 190 17.30 21.54 -13.90
CA LYS A 190 17.66 21.13 -15.27
C LYS A 190 18.74 20.05 -15.34
N TYR A 191 19.67 20.02 -14.37
CA TYR A 191 20.70 18.99 -14.29
C TYR A 191 20.15 17.59 -13.95
N MET A 192 18.98 17.50 -13.30
CA MET A 192 18.30 16.23 -12.99
C MET A 192 17.49 15.72 -14.18
N VAL A 193 16.82 16.64 -14.89
CA VAL A 193 16.05 16.35 -16.11
C VAL A 193 16.97 15.94 -17.27
N GLY A 194 18.13 16.60 -17.36
CA GLY A 194 19.10 16.38 -18.43
C GLY A 194 18.52 16.79 -19.78
N ARG A 195 18.33 15.80 -20.67
CA ARG A 195 17.78 15.99 -22.03
C ARG A 195 16.39 15.40 -22.19
N LEU A 196 15.76 14.95 -21.10
CA LEU A 196 14.44 14.33 -21.14
C LEU A 196 13.36 15.41 -21.23
N THR A 197 12.34 15.16 -22.03
CA THR A 197 11.12 15.97 -22.05
C THR A 197 10.15 15.44 -21.02
N ARG A 198 9.22 16.29 -20.56
CA ARG A 198 8.13 15.88 -19.66
C ARG A 198 7.38 14.66 -20.17
N ASP A 199 7.08 14.61 -21.46
CA ASP A 199 6.30 13.51 -22.05
C ASP A 199 7.07 12.19 -21.94
N LYS A 200 8.38 12.19 -22.26
CA LYS A 200 9.22 11.00 -22.07
C LYS A 200 9.31 10.57 -20.60
N ILE A 201 9.33 11.51 -19.66
CA ILE A 201 9.31 11.19 -18.24
C ILE A 201 7.98 10.52 -17.88
N ASN A 202 6.85 11.05 -18.35
CA ASN A 202 5.53 10.49 -18.09
C ASN A 202 5.34 9.12 -18.77
N ASP A 203 5.88 8.91 -19.97
CA ASP A 203 5.91 7.60 -20.62
C ASP A 203 6.68 6.58 -19.77
N LEU A 204 7.86 6.97 -19.26
CA LEU A 204 8.65 6.13 -18.37
C LEU A 204 7.96 5.89 -17.02
N ILE A 205 7.22 6.86 -16.48
CA ILE A 205 6.39 6.67 -15.27
C ILE A 205 5.26 5.67 -15.55
N THR A 206 4.65 5.71 -16.73
CA THR A 206 3.62 4.74 -17.15
C THR A 206 4.17 3.32 -17.12
N GLU A 207 5.34 3.14 -17.74
CA GLU A 207 6.03 1.86 -17.77
C GLU A 207 6.49 1.40 -16.37
N PHE A 208 6.97 2.33 -15.54
CA PHE A 208 7.29 2.05 -14.14
C PHE A 208 6.06 1.56 -13.37
N ASN A 209 4.91 2.19 -13.55
CA ASN A 209 3.66 1.80 -12.90
C ASN A 209 3.21 0.39 -13.32
N LYS A 210 3.39 -0.01 -14.59
CA LYS A 210 3.12 -1.39 -15.03
C LYS A 210 3.95 -2.44 -14.27
N ILE A 211 5.21 -2.13 -13.98
CA ILE A 211 6.11 -3.00 -13.20
C ILE A 211 5.60 -3.10 -11.75
N VAL A 212 5.25 -1.96 -11.15
CA VAL A 212 4.69 -1.90 -9.80
C VAL A 212 3.41 -2.70 -9.71
N GLU A 213 2.49 -2.54 -10.67
CA GLU A 213 1.22 -3.27 -10.74
C GLU A 213 1.44 -4.78 -10.89
N SER A 214 2.38 -5.20 -11.73
CA SER A 214 2.70 -6.62 -11.93
C SER A 214 3.17 -7.27 -10.62
N LYS A 215 4.09 -6.61 -9.91
CA LYS A 215 4.57 -7.09 -8.61
C LYS A 215 3.48 -7.08 -7.55
N THR A 216 2.72 -5.98 -7.47
CA THR A 216 1.65 -5.81 -6.49
C THR A 216 0.54 -6.84 -6.72
N SER A 217 0.25 -7.19 -7.96
CA SER A 217 -0.72 -8.23 -8.32
C SER A 217 -0.28 -9.60 -7.79
N ILE A 218 1.00 -9.96 -7.92
CA ILE A 218 1.53 -11.21 -7.36
C ILE A 218 1.46 -11.21 -5.82
N LEU A 219 1.77 -10.08 -5.17
CA LEU A 219 1.72 -9.96 -3.71
C LEU A 219 0.30 -9.96 -3.13
N ARG A 220 -0.70 -9.52 -3.91
CA ARG A 220 -2.12 -9.55 -3.52
C ARG A 220 -2.75 -10.94 -3.68
N LEU A 221 -2.24 -11.77 -4.59
CA LEU A 221 -2.76 -13.11 -4.83
C LEU A 221 -2.36 -14.09 -3.73
N GLN A 222 -3.25 -15.03 -3.41
CA GLN A 222 -2.93 -16.10 -2.47
C GLN A 222 -1.95 -17.10 -3.11
N PRO A 223 -0.85 -17.49 -2.43
CA PRO A 223 0.16 -18.43 -2.94
C PRO A 223 -0.42 -19.73 -3.49
N THR A 224 -1.49 -20.23 -2.90
CA THR A 224 -2.13 -21.50 -3.30
C THR A 224 -2.75 -21.45 -4.70
N LYS A 225 -3.08 -20.26 -5.21
CA LYS A 225 -3.79 -20.07 -6.49
C LYS A 225 -2.89 -19.70 -7.66
N MET A 226 -1.59 -19.49 -7.42
CA MET A 226 -0.63 -19.01 -8.42
C MET A 226 0.28 -20.11 -8.97
N ASN A 227 0.82 -19.86 -10.16
CA ASN A 227 1.75 -20.77 -10.84
C ASN A 227 3.05 -20.96 -10.02
N LYS A 228 3.79 -22.05 -10.23
CA LYS A 228 5.04 -22.35 -9.51
C LYS A 228 6.04 -21.19 -9.56
N HIS A 229 6.22 -20.61 -10.74
CA HIS A 229 7.12 -19.47 -10.95
C HIS A 229 6.70 -18.22 -10.16
N ASP A 230 5.39 -17.91 -10.13
CA ASP A 230 4.88 -16.75 -9.39
C ASP A 230 4.90 -16.97 -7.87
N ARG A 231 4.75 -18.23 -7.42
CA ARG A 231 4.95 -18.62 -6.02
C ARG A 231 6.38 -18.39 -5.57
N ASP A 232 7.34 -18.83 -6.36
CA ASP A 232 8.76 -18.66 -6.05
C ASP A 232 9.09 -17.15 -5.94
N ARG A 233 8.56 -16.34 -6.86
CA ARG A 233 8.64 -14.87 -6.81
C ARG A 233 7.94 -14.26 -5.59
N TYR A 234 6.79 -14.78 -5.19
CA TYR A 234 6.08 -14.31 -4.00
C TYR A 234 6.94 -14.50 -2.74
N TYR A 235 7.51 -15.69 -2.56
CA TYR A 235 8.37 -15.97 -1.41
C TYR A 235 9.68 -15.19 -1.45
N GLU A 236 10.31 -15.04 -2.62
CA GLU A 236 11.50 -14.21 -2.77
C GLU A 236 11.20 -12.74 -2.40
N ASN A 237 10.09 -12.18 -2.89
CA ASN A 237 9.68 -10.82 -2.57
C ASN A 237 9.37 -10.62 -1.08
N GLN A 238 8.77 -11.62 -0.43
CA GLN A 238 8.54 -11.61 1.01
C GLN A 238 9.85 -11.64 1.81
N GLN A 239 10.83 -12.44 1.39
CA GLN A 239 12.17 -12.48 2.02
C GLN A 239 12.96 -11.20 1.81
N LEU A 240 12.78 -10.55 0.65
CA LEU A 240 13.39 -9.27 0.34
C LEU A 240 12.75 -8.12 1.13
N SER A 241 11.61 -8.30 1.78
CA SER A 241 10.96 -7.29 2.61
C SER A 241 11.81 -6.99 3.85
N ASN A 242 12.24 -5.73 4.02
CA ASN A 242 12.95 -5.26 5.20
C ASN A 242 11.96 -4.64 6.21
N SER A 243 12.33 -4.54 7.48
CA SER A 243 11.57 -3.87 8.54
C SER A 243 11.05 -2.47 8.14
N GLU A 244 11.82 -1.69 7.37
CA GLU A 244 11.44 -0.35 6.88
C GLU A 244 10.47 -0.37 5.68
N VAL A 245 10.40 -1.50 4.97
CA VAL A 245 9.67 -1.67 3.70
C VAL A 245 8.45 -2.58 3.89
N LYS A 246 8.31 -3.19 5.09
CA LYS A 246 7.25 -4.12 5.43
C LYS A 246 5.89 -3.42 5.41
N GLY A 247 4.95 -3.98 4.65
CA GLY A 247 3.60 -3.42 4.50
C GLY A 247 3.45 -2.32 3.46
N LYS A 248 4.52 -1.95 2.74
CA LYS A 248 4.49 -0.92 1.69
C LYS A 248 4.82 -1.50 0.32
N THR A 249 4.35 -0.83 -0.73
CA THR A 249 4.66 -1.18 -2.11
C THR A 249 6.10 -0.82 -2.45
N PHE A 250 6.92 -1.80 -2.83
CA PHE A 250 8.29 -1.56 -3.25
C PHE A 250 8.66 -2.41 -4.45
N ILE A 251 9.57 -1.92 -5.27
CA ILE A 251 10.20 -2.68 -6.36
C ILE A 251 11.71 -2.77 -6.11
N THR A 252 12.34 -3.82 -6.61
CA THR A 252 13.79 -4.01 -6.55
C THR A 252 14.42 -3.82 -7.92
N GLU A 253 15.74 -3.65 -7.97
CA GLU A 253 16.47 -3.64 -9.24
C GLU A 253 16.29 -4.96 -10.01
N LYS A 254 16.16 -6.09 -9.30
CA LYS A 254 15.89 -7.40 -9.92
C LYS A 254 14.51 -7.41 -10.58
N ASP A 255 13.48 -6.88 -9.90
CA ASP A 255 12.14 -6.73 -10.46
C ASP A 255 12.16 -5.89 -11.74
N ILE A 256 12.89 -4.76 -11.74
CA ILE A 256 13.03 -3.94 -12.95
C ILE A 256 13.66 -4.76 -14.08
N LYS A 257 14.69 -5.58 -13.82
CA LYS A 257 15.31 -6.41 -14.86
C LYS A 257 14.42 -7.55 -15.36
N GLU A 258 13.63 -8.17 -14.49
CA GLU A 258 12.78 -9.30 -14.83
C GLU A 258 11.46 -8.87 -15.48
N TYR A 259 10.76 -7.88 -14.93
CA TYR A 259 9.51 -7.36 -15.49
C TYR A 259 9.74 -6.42 -16.68
N ALA A 260 10.93 -5.84 -16.84
CA ALA A 260 11.26 -5.07 -18.05
C ALA A 260 11.64 -5.93 -19.26
N GLN A 261 11.58 -7.26 -19.19
CA GLN A 261 11.61 -8.12 -20.37
C GLN A 261 10.30 -7.95 -21.17
N GLY A 262 10.14 -6.78 -21.80
CA GLY A 262 8.93 -6.37 -22.53
C GLY A 262 8.45 -4.94 -22.23
N SER A 263 8.97 -4.29 -21.18
CA SER A 263 8.70 -2.87 -20.90
C SER A 263 9.84 -1.98 -21.41
N HIS A 264 9.52 -0.74 -21.78
CA HIS A 264 10.52 0.26 -22.17
C HIS A 264 11.30 0.84 -20.98
N PHE A 265 10.87 0.58 -19.74
CA PHE A 265 11.56 1.09 -18.56
C PHE A 265 12.80 0.26 -18.21
N LYS A 266 13.98 0.88 -18.23
CA LYS A 266 15.27 0.25 -17.89
C LYS A 266 16.04 1.13 -16.92
N LEU A 267 16.99 0.54 -16.17
CA LEU A 267 17.96 1.29 -15.37
C LEU A 267 19.13 1.81 -16.23
N ASP A 268 18.78 2.44 -17.35
CA ASP A 268 19.70 3.20 -18.20
C ASP A 268 19.87 4.63 -17.64
N PRO A 269 20.66 5.52 -18.25
CA PRO A 269 20.77 6.90 -17.79
C PRO A 269 19.41 7.62 -17.71
N SER A 270 18.48 7.31 -18.62
CA SER A 270 17.14 7.91 -18.66
C SER A 270 16.29 7.46 -17.48
N GLY A 271 16.19 6.15 -17.23
CA GLY A 271 15.45 5.62 -16.08
C GLY A 271 16.06 6.01 -14.74
N ARG A 272 17.40 6.09 -14.64
CA ARG A 272 18.07 6.63 -13.45
C ARG A 272 17.72 8.10 -13.21
N ALA A 273 17.67 8.91 -14.27
CA ALA A 273 17.23 10.29 -14.17
C ALA A 273 15.77 10.37 -13.68
N VAL A 274 14.86 9.57 -14.24
CA VAL A 274 13.45 9.51 -13.81
C VAL A 274 13.33 9.11 -12.33
N ILE A 275 14.04 8.06 -11.88
CA ILE A 275 14.06 7.68 -10.45
C ILE A 275 14.59 8.84 -9.61
N GLY A 276 15.63 9.55 -10.06
CA GLY A 276 16.16 10.73 -9.39
C GLY A 276 15.11 11.85 -9.26
N ILE A 277 14.34 12.12 -10.31
CA ILE A 277 13.26 13.10 -10.33
C ILE A 277 12.14 12.68 -9.37
N LEU A 278 11.71 11.41 -9.43
CA LEU A 278 10.67 10.89 -8.54
C LEU A 278 11.09 10.94 -7.06
N ARG A 279 12.39 10.77 -6.77
CA ARG A 279 12.96 10.99 -5.43
C ARG A 279 12.90 12.46 -5.01
N HIS A 280 13.22 13.38 -5.92
CA HIS A 280 13.15 14.82 -5.63
C HIS A 280 11.71 15.27 -5.31
N LEU A 281 10.73 14.69 -6.01
CA LEU A 281 9.31 14.96 -5.80
C LEU A 281 8.69 14.15 -4.66
N ASN A 282 9.49 13.43 -3.87
CA ASN A 282 9.05 12.59 -2.75
C ASN A 282 7.98 11.53 -3.12
N ARG A 283 8.02 11.01 -4.35
CA ARG A 283 7.12 9.92 -4.79
C ARG A 283 7.73 8.54 -4.60
N VAL A 284 9.06 8.47 -4.59
CA VAL A 284 9.82 7.24 -4.41
C VAL A 284 10.96 7.48 -3.42
N LYS A 285 11.18 6.52 -2.51
CA LYS A 285 12.33 6.48 -1.61
C LYS A 285 13.23 5.31 -1.99
N GLU A 286 14.54 5.54 -2.02
CA GLU A 286 15.52 4.47 -2.22
C GLU A 286 16.01 3.95 -0.86
N VAL A 287 15.86 2.65 -0.61
CA VAL A 287 16.31 1.97 0.61
C VAL A 287 17.34 0.92 0.22
N ARG A 288 18.55 1.04 0.76
CA ARG A 288 19.66 0.11 0.53
C ARG A 288 19.86 -0.78 1.75
N GLY A 289 19.95 -2.09 1.54
CA GLY A 289 20.21 -3.05 2.62
C GLY A 289 20.35 -4.48 2.13
N GLY A 290 21.28 -5.24 2.72
CA GLY A 290 21.53 -6.64 2.34
C GLY A 290 21.99 -6.82 0.89
N GLY A 291 22.74 -5.84 0.34
CA GLY A 291 23.20 -5.86 -1.05
C GLY A 291 22.12 -5.61 -2.10
N VAL A 292 20.89 -5.30 -1.69
CA VAL A 292 19.75 -5.06 -2.59
C VAL A 292 19.25 -3.62 -2.45
N VAL A 293 19.01 -2.98 -3.59
CA VAL A 293 18.37 -1.66 -3.69
C VAL A 293 16.87 -1.83 -3.87
N ARG A 294 16.09 -1.14 -3.03
CA ARG A 294 14.62 -1.14 -3.04
C ARG A 294 14.13 0.27 -3.30
N PHE A 295 13.26 0.41 -4.28
CA PHE A 295 12.52 1.64 -4.56
C PHE A 295 11.14 1.50 -3.93
N LEU A 296 10.96 2.17 -2.80
CA LEU A 296 9.73 2.23 -2.02
C LEU A 296 8.84 3.33 -2.58
N LEU A 297 7.58 3.02 -2.88
CA LEU A 297 6.59 4.04 -3.21
C LEU A 297 6.08 4.67 -1.91
N LEU A 298 5.95 5.99 -1.91
CA LEU A 298 5.49 6.79 -0.78
C LEU A 298 4.01 7.15 -0.90
#